data_AF-A0A2A5FKM6-F1
#
_entry.id   AF-A0A2A5FKM6-F1
#
_cell.length_a   1.000
_cell.length_b   1.000
_cell.length_c   1.000
_cell.angle_alpha   90.00
_cell.angle_beta   90.00
_cell.angle_gamma   90.00
#
_symmetry.space_group_name_H-M   'P 1'
#
loop_
_entity.id
_entity.type
_entity.pdbx_description
1 polymer ?
#
loop_
_entity_poly.entity_id
_entity_poly.type
_entity_poly.pdbx_seq_one_letter_code
_entity_poly.pdbx_strand_id
1 'polypeptide(L)'
;MKILIYTPKVSNRLQYVFRLIFKEILRVEVEFTKNLEEFKLAEGVKISYAQKPVDEGLYFGAHSLLFEKGIKEQNITCFDWDETKAFFKTPALLQERGQGEVPFDPFAASFYLVSRYEEYLPHRKDIHGRFPPEEGLAFQNSFLQKPVVNIWAQKIKEIIQKKHSSFQFPVSSFQFIPTIDVDSAFAYKEKGWVRTAGAYARSLIEMNLAEISERTKVLLGQQPDPFDTFDYLIDLQEKYRFKPIYFFLVADYGLNDKNVPHTSKKFRSLIKHVGDYADVGTHPSYGSNEKPTKLKTEISRLRNALHKDITKSRQHFLKLNMPQTYRQLLENDITEDYTMGYASELGFRASICTPFNFYDLDLEAETKLKVHPFCLMEATLKYYKNTPPAESMQHFKPVIDAVKTVNGTLYTVWHNEFLSEKNEFKGWKSVFEEIVEYVS
;
A
#
# COMPACT_ATOMS: atom_id res chain seq x y z
N MET A 1 -26.15 -2.08 -12.20
CA MET A 1 -25.87 -3.15 -13.18
C MET A 1 -25.20 -4.29 -12.45
N LYS A 2 -25.55 -5.54 -12.77
CA LYS A 2 -25.05 -6.72 -12.07
C LYS A 2 -24.50 -7.73 -13.08
N ILE A 3 -23.45 -8.44 -12.71
CA ILE A 3 -22.88 -9.55 -13.48
C ILE A 3 -23.18 -10.85 -12.75
N LEU A 4 -23.77 -11.83 -13.45
CA LEU A 4 -24.04 -13.16 -12.90
C LEU A 4 -22.86 -14.09 -13.18
N ILE A 5 -22.31 -14.71 -12.13
CA ILE A 5 -21.22 -15.67 -12.21
C ILE A 5 -21.77 -17.07 -11.93
N TYR A 6 -21.72 -17.94 -12.91
CA TYR A 6 -21.90 -19.37 -12.67
C TYR A 6 -20.58 -19.99 -12.20
N THR A 7 -20.65 -20.75 -11.11
CA THR A 7 -19.55 -21.62 -10.69
C THR A 7 -20.06 -22.88 -9.99
N PRO A 8 -19.44 -24.06 -10.18
CA PRO A 8 -19.88 -25.29 -9.53
C PRO A 8 -19.82 -25.24 -8.00
N LYS A 9 -18.90 -24.42 -7.46
CA LYS A 9 -18.69 -24.29 -6.01
C LYS A 9 -18.36 -22.85 -5.66
N VAL A 10 -19.19 -22.24 -4.82
CA VAL A 10 -18.91 -20.90 -4.27
C VAL A 10 -18.08 -21.06 -3.00
N SER A 11 -16.86 -20.52 -3.01
CA SER A 11 -15.92 -20.48 -1.88
C SER A 11 -15.64 -19.05 -1.42
N ASN A 12 -15.04 -18.88 -0.25
CA ASN A 12 -14.68 -17.57 0.30
C ASN A 12 -13.64 -16.85 -0.57
N ARG A 13 -12.60 -17.56 -1.02
CA ARG A 13 -11.56 -17.04 -1.94
C ARG A 13 -12.15 -16.53 -3.25
N LEU A 14 -13.08 -17.31 -3.83
CA LEU A 14 -13.76 -16.95 -5.07
C LEU A 14 -14.62 -15.70 -4.87
N GLN A 15 -15.49 -15.68 -3.85
CA GLN A 15 -16.34 -14.50 -3.58
C GLN A 15 -15.50 -13.25 -3.37
N TYR A 16 -14.43 -13.36 -2.58
CA TYR A 16 -13.52 -12.27 -2.27
C TYR A 16 -12.88 -11.68 -3.54
N VAL A 17 -12.24 -12.51 -4.38
CA VAL A 17 -11.50 -11.98 -5.53
C VAL A 17 -12.42 -11.46 -6.64
N PHE A 18 -13.58 -12.08 -6.84
CA PHE A 18 -14.58 -11.57 -7.77
C PHE A 18 -15.15 -10.22 -7.29
N ARG A 19 -15.40 -10.05 -5.98
CA ARG A 19 -15.78 -8.74 -5.42
C ARG A 19 -14.65 -7.73 -5.59
N LEU A 20 -13.40 -8.09 -5.32
CA LEU A 20 -12.27 -7.19 -5.55
C LEU A 20 -12.22 -6.69 -7.00
N ILE A 21 -12.27 -7.60 -7.97
CA ILE A 21 -12.18 -7.22 -9.39
C ILE A 21 -13.43 -6.46 -9.84
N PHE A 22 -14.62 -6.99 -9.62
CA PHE A 22 -15.84 -6.39 -10.16
C PHE A 22 -16.33 -5.20 -9.35
N LYS A 23 -16.39 -5.32 -8.02
CA LYS A 23 -16.94 -4.28 -7.16
C LYS A 23 -15.94 -3.19 -6.82
N GLU A 24 -14.72 -3.54 -6.41
CA GLU A 24 -13.74 -2.55 -5.96
C GLU A 24 -13.00 -1.88 -7.12
N ILE A 25 -12.54 -2.66 -8.11
CA ILE A 25 -11.81 -2.11 -9.27
C ILE A 25 -12.78 -1.60 -10.34
N LEU A 26 -13.72 -2.44 -10.79
CA LEU A 26 -14.60 -2.13 -11.93
C LEU A 26 -15.94 -1.46 -11.55
N ARG A 27 -16.20 -1.29 -10.24
CA ARG A 27 -17.38 -0.59 -9.70
C ARG A 27 -18.74 -1.18 -10.14
N VAL A 28 -18.81 -2.49 -10.37
CA VAL A 28 -20.04 -3.21 -10.72
C VAL A 28 -20.32 -4.33 -9.72
N GLU A 29 -21.59 -4.55 -9.42
CA GLU A 29 -22.00 -5.61 -8.49
C GLU A 29 -21.96 -6.99 -9.16
N VAL A 30 -21.67 -8.01 -8.36
CA VAL A 30 -21.50 -9.40 -8.81
C VAL A 30 -22.35 -10.34 -7.97
N GLU A 31 -23.03 -11.28 -8.63
CA GLU A 31 -23.84 -12.33 -8.01
C GLU A 31 -23.35 -13.71 -8.44
N PHE A 32 -23.59 -14.72 -7.61
CA PHE A 32 -23.10 -16.08 -7.85
C PHE A 32 -24.27 -17.05 -7.90
N THR A 33 -24.27 -17.93 -8.90
CA THR A 33 -25.19 -19.07 -8.97
C THR A 33 -24.43 -20.38 -9.15
N LYS A 34 -24.99 -21.43 -8.56
CA LYS A 34 -24.60 -22.84 -8.80
C LYS A 34 -25.58 -23.54 -9.76
N ASN A 35 -26.68 -22.87 -10.11
CA ASN A 35 -27.72 -23.44 -10.94
C ASN A 35 -27.45 -23.12 -12.41
N LEU A 36 -27.17 -24.16 -13.19
CA LEU A 36 -26.87 -24.03 -14.60
C LEU A 36 -28.06 -23.51 -15.42
N GLU A 37 -29.28 -23.91 -15.05
CA GLU A 37 -30.49 -23.48 -15.76
C GLU A 37 -30.81 -22.01 -15.47
N GLU A 38 -30.60 -21.56 -14.22
CA GLU A 38 -30.67 -20.13 -13.88
C GLU A 38 -29.65 -19.32 -14.71
N PHE A 39 -28.41 -19.80 -14.82
CA PHE A 39 -27.38 -19.14 -15.61
C PHE A 39 -27.72 -19.08 -17.11
N LYS A 40 -28.25 -20.16 -17.68
CA LYS A 40 -28.66 -20.19 -19.10
C LYS A 40 -29.79 -19.19 -19.38
N LEU A 41 -30.79 -19.13 -18.50
CA LEU A 41 -31.96 -18.26 -18.62
C LEU A 41 -31.68 -16.80 -18.24
N ALA A 42 -30.59 -16.51 -17.54
CA ALA A 42 -30.25 -15.15 -17.13
C ALA A 42 -29.98 -14.24 -18.34
N GLU A 43 -30.56 -13.05 -18.30
CA GLU A 43 -30.30 -11.97 -19.25
C GLU A 43 -29.14 -11.07 -18.79
N GLY A 44 -28.52 -10.37 -19.73
CA GLY A 44 -27.41 -9.46 -19.46
C GLY A 44 -26.03 -10.13 -19.47
N VAL A 45 -25.08 -9.56 -18.75
CA VAL A 45 -23.70 -10.06 -18.71
C VAL A 45 -23.62 -11.25 -17.75
N LYS A 46 -23.24 -12.40 -18.28
CA LYS A 46 -23.08 -13.65 -17.55
C LYS A 46 -21.73 -14.28 -17.83
N ILE A 47 -21.05 -14.72 -16.77
CA ILE A 47 -19.72 -15.34 -16.82
C ILE A 47 -19.79 -16.75 -16.25
N SER A 48 -19.28 -17.72 -17.01
CA SER A 48 -19.04 -19.08 -16.53
C SER A 48 -17.61 -19.20 -16.03
N TYR A 49 -17.45 -19.54 -14.74
CA TYR A 49 -16.17 -19.77 -14.10
C TYR A 49 -16.10 -21.20 -13.54
N ALA A 50 -15.51 -22.10 -14.34
CA ALA A 50 -15.42 -23.52 -14.05
C ALA A 50 -14.21 -24.16 -14.76
N GLN A 51 -13.91 -25.43 -14.48
CA GLN A 51 -12.84 -26.16 -15.17
C GLN A 51 -13.17 -26.53 -16.62
N LYS A 52 -14.47 -26.63 -16.93
CA LYS A 52 -14.99 -26.96 -18.26
C LYS A 52 -15.93 -25.85 -18.72
N PRO A 53 -15.92 -25.52 -20.02
CA PRO A 53 -16.82 -24.54 -20.58
C PRO A 53 -18.28 -24.99 -20.43
N VAL A 54 -19.15 -23.99 -20.38
CA VAL A 54 -20.60 -24.11 -20.46
C VAL A 54 -21.01 -23.40 -21.74
N ASP A 55 -22.00 -23.91 -22.47
CA ASP A 55 -22.40 -23.44 -23.81
C ASP A 55 -23.04 -22.03 -23.85
N GLU A 56 -22.77 -21.15 -22.88
CA GLU A 56 -23.40 -19.84 -22.73
C GLU A 56 -22.49 -18.83 -22.01
N GLY A 57 -22.56 -17.55 -22.40
CA GLY A 57 -21.86 -16.45 -21.73
C GLY A 57 -20.37 -16.30 -22.07
N LEU A 58 -19.65 -15.54 -21.24
CA LEU A 58 -18.18 -15.44 -21.28
C LEU A 58 -17.57 -16.56 -20.43
N TYR A 59 -16.51 -17.22 -20.89
CA TYR A 59 -15.90 -18.33 -20.13
C TYR A 59 -14.46 -18.04 -19.68
N PHE A 60 -14.25 -18.16 -18.37
CA PHE A 60 -12.94 -18.09 -17.73
C PHE A 60 -12.63 -19.44 -17.07
N GLY A 61 -11.54 -20.07 -17.48
CA GLY A 61 -11.13 -21.36 -16.95
C GLY A 61 -10.66 -21.24 -15.49
N ALA A 62 -11.22 -22.08 -14.62
CA ALA A 62 -10.96 -22.00 -13.18
C ALA A 62 -9.79 -22.87 -12.72
N HIS A 63 -8.84 -22.26 -12.02
CA HIS A 63 -7.75 -22.90 -11.30
C HIS A 63 -8.23 -23.42 -9.94
N SER A 64 -7.60 -24.49 -9.43
CA SER A 64 -8.04 -25.13 -8.18
C SER A 64 -7.93 -24.22 -6.96
N LEU A 65 -6.95 -23.31 -6.95
CA LEU A 65 -6.60 -22.43 -5.82
C LEU A 65 -7.82 -21.74 -5.18
N LEU A 66 -8.79 -21.27 -5.98
CA LEU A 66 -9.96 -20.58 -5.44
C LEU A 66 -10.93 -21.54 -4.71
N PHE A 67 -10.88 -22.84 -4.97
CA PHE A 67 -11.76 -23.84 -4.34
C PHE A 67 -11.11 -24.61 -3.20
N GLU A 68 -9.81 -24.41 -3.00
CA GLU A 68 -8.99 -25.02 -1.95
C GLU A 68 -9.24 -24.35 -0.59
N LYS A 69 -8.76 -25.03 0.47
CA LYS A 69 -8.64 -24.51 1.83
C LYS A 69 -7.22 -24.73 2.32
N GLY A 70 -6.76 -23.87 3.20
CA GLY A 70 -5.42 -23.97 3.78
C GLY A 70 -4.32 -23.53 2.82
N ILE A 71 -3.09 -23.60 3.31
CA ILE A 71 -1.94 -22.98 2.69
C ILE A 71 -0.96 -24.07 2.28
N LYS A 72 -0.66 -24.15 0.99
CA LYS A 72 0.32 -25.08 0.42
C LYS A 72 1.00 -24.43 -0.77
N GLU A 73 2.23 -24.82 -1.03
CA GLU A 73 2.97 -24.34 -2.19
C GLU A 73 2.21 -24.57 -3.49
N GLN A 74 2.21 -23.56 -4.36
CA GLN A 74 1.55 -23.57 -5.65
C GLN A 74 2.60 -23.69 -6.74
N ASN A 75 2.40 -24.59 -7.71
CA ASN A 75 3.29 -24.68 -8.86
C ASN A 75 2.97 -23.56 -9.86
N ILE A 76 3.78 -22.50 -9.85
CA ILE A 76 3.56 -21.29 -10.64
C ILE A 76 4.63 -21.19 -11.73
N THR A 77 4.18 -21.13 -12.99
CA THR A 77 5.01 -20.75 -14.12
C THR A 77 4.45 -19.48 -14.73
N CYS A 78 5.25 -18.41 -14.70
CA CYS A 78 4.88 -17.15 -15.34
C CYS A 78 5.16 -17.19 -16.84
N PHE A 79 4.36 -16.45 -17.60
CA PHE A 79 4.53 -16.27 -19.03
C PHE A 79 4.10 -14.85 -19.45
N ASP A 80 4.55 -14.40 -20.62
CA ASP A 80 4.15 -13.11 -21.18
C ASP A 80 2.71 -13.16 -21.69
N TRP A 81 1.92 -12.15 -21.33
CA TRP A 81 0.57 -11.95 -21.86
C TRP A 81 0.35 -10.46 -22.13
N ASP A 82 0.32 -10.12 -23.42
CA ASP A 82 0.24 -8.74 -23.90
C ASP A 82 1.35 -7.86 -23.29
N GLU A 83 1.00 -6.76 -22.61
CA GLU A 83 1.93 -5.85 -21.95
C GLU A 83 2.27 -6.26 -20.50
N THR A 84 1.78 -7.41 -20.03
CA THR A 84 1.93 -7.88 -18.65
C THR A 84 2.45 -9.32 -18.57
N LYS A 85 2.65 -9.80 -17.34
CA LYS A 85 2.89 -11.21 -17.04
C LYS A 85 1.58 -11.87 -16.60
N ALA A 86 1.49 -13.18 -16.76
CA ALA A 86 0.38 -14.00 -16.30
C ALA A 86 0.88 -15.36 -15.77
N PHE A 87 0.07 -16.04 -14.97
CA PHE A 87 0.33 -17.38 -14.46
C PHE A 87 -0.99 -18.09 -14.13
N PHE A 88 -0.93 -19.37 -13.72
CA PHE A 88 -2.08 -20.30 -13.68
C PHE A 88 -2.73 -20.47 -15.06
N LYS A 89 -1.90 -20.92 -16.01
CA LYS A 89 -2.32 -21.16 -17.40
C LYS A 89 -3.48 -22.16 -17.48
N THR A 90 -4.47 -21.85 -18.30
CA THR A 90 -5.58 -22.77 -18.62
C THR A 90 -5.11 -23.86 -19.61
N PRO A 91 -5.76 -25.05 -19.64
CA PRO A 91 -5.44 -26.09 -20.61
C PRO A 91 -5.44 -25.58 -22.07
N ALA A 92 -4.39 -25.89 -22.82
CA ALA A 92 -4.19 -25.41 -24.20
C ALA A 92 -5.36 -25.73 -25.13
N LEU A 93 -5.99 -26.90 -24.96
CA LEU A 93 -7.16 -27.34 -25.73
C LEU A 93 -8.36 -26.37 -25.64
N LEU A 94 -8.50 -25.63 -24.52
CA LEU A 94 -9.56 -24.62 -24.39
C LEU A 94 -9.29 -23.39 -25.26
N GLN A 95 -8.01 -23.04 -25.40
CA GLN A 95 -7.57 -21.91 -26.25
C GLN A 95 -7.62 -22.26 -27.73
N GLU A 96 -7.13 -23.46 -28.08
CA GLU A 96 -7.16 -23.97 -29.46
C GLU A 96 -8.58 -24.08 -30.02
N ARG A 97 -9.56 -24.33 -29.15
CA ARG A 97 -10.99 -24.40 -29.52
C ARG A 97 -11.71 -23.05 -29.44
N GLY A 98 -11.00 -21.97 -29.11
CA GLY A 98 -11.59 -20.63 -28.95
C GLY A 98 -12.65 -20.55 -27.84
N GLN A 99 -12.56 -21.41 -26.83
CA GLN A 99 -13.59 -21.53 -25.79
C GLN A 99 -13.32 -20.64 -24.57
N GLY A 100 -12.07 -20.24 -24.30
CA GLY A 100 -11.69 -19.36 -23.19
C GLY A 100 -11.40 -17.93 -23.61
N GLU A 101 -11.83 -16.96 -22.81
CA GLU A 101 -11.60 -15.54 -23.10
C GLU A 101 -10.14 -15.12 -22.92
N VAL A 102 -9.39 -15.80 -22.03
CA VAL A 102 -7.97 -15.54 -21.73
C VAL A 102 -7.20 -16.83 -21.44
N PRO A 103 -5.87 -16.90 -21.67
CA PRO A 103 -5.07 -18.12 -21.57
C PRO A 103 -4.73 -18.59 -20.15
N PHE A 104 -5.22 -17.93 -19.11
CA PHE A 104 -4.96 -18.21 -17.70
C PHE A 104 -6.17 -17.91 -16.84
N ASP A 105 -6.07 -18.17 -15.54
CA ASP A 105 -7.08 -17.76 -14.58
C ASP A 105 -6.71 -16.42 -13.92
N PRO A 106 -7.27 -15.29 -14.40
CA PRO A 106 -6.98 -13.97 -13.82
C PRO A 106 -7.53 -13.81 -12.40
N PHE A 107 -8.55 -14.59 -12.02
CA PHE A 107 -9.15 -14.52 -10.69
C PHE A 107 -8.27 -15.25 -9.67
N ALA A 108 -7.82 -16.47 -9.97
CA ALA A 108 -6.86 -17.16 -9.09
C ALA A 108 -5.52 -16.44 -9.00
N ALA A 109 -5.01 -15.92 -10.12
CA ALA A 109 -3.76 -15.18 -10.14
C ALA A 109 -3.85 -13.90 -9.30
N SER A 110 -4.96 -13.16 -9.42
CA SER A 110 -5.21 -11.98 -8.60
C SER A 110 -5.29 -12.34 -7.11
N PHE A 111 -6.03 -13.39 -6.76
CA PHE A 111 -6.17 -13.84 -5.38
C PHE A 111 -4.82 -14.17 -4.75
N TYR A 112 -3.96 -14.90 -5.46
CA TYR A 112 -2.62 -15.26 -4.99
C TYR A 112 -1.79 -14.02 -4.63
N LEU A 113 -1.78 -13.01 -5.51
CA LEU A 113 -1.01 -11.78 -5.32
C LEU A 113 -1.57 -10.92 -4.17
N VAL A 114 -2.88 -10.68 -4.13
CA VAL A 114 -3.48 -9.72 -3.17
C VAL A 114 -3.62 -10.31 -1.76
N SER A 115 -3.79 -11.63 -1.64
CA SER A 115 -3.76 -12.30 -0.33
C SER A 115 -2.35 -12.40 0.25
N ARG A 116 -1.33 -11.99 -0.53
CA ARG A 116 0.09 -12.19 -0.22
C ARG A 116 0.37 -13.66 0.14
N TYR A 117 -0.16 -14.58 -0.65
CA TYR A 117 -0.13 -16.01 -0.37
C TYR A 117 1.30 -16.53 -0.10
N GLU A 118 2.27 -16.02 -0.85
CA GLU A 118 3.70 -16.27 -0.70
C GLU A 118 4.26 -15.96 0.71
N GLU A 119 3.70 -14.98 1.42
CA GLU A 119 4.18 -14.57 2.75
C GLU A 119 3.71 -15.51 3.87
N TYR A 120 2.76 -16.40 3.59
CA TYR A 120 2.34 -17.45 4.51
C TYR A 120 3.13 -18.75 4.33
N LEU A 121 3.89 -18.86 3.24
CA LEU A 121 4.80 -19.99 2.98
C LEU A 121 6.16 -19.71 3.63
N PRO A 122 6.99 -20.75 3.87
CA PRO A 122 8.37 -20.55 4.32
C PRO A 122 9.14 -19.65 3.33
N HIS A 123 9.72 -18.57 3.85
CA HIS A 123 10.49 -17.60 3.07
C HIS A 123 11.62 -17.03 3.91
N ARG A 124 12.61 -16.44 3.25
CA ARG A 124 13.67 -15.69 3.94
C ARG A 124 13.18 -14.29 4.30
N LYS A 125 13.53 -13.81 5.48
CA LYS A 125 13.24 -12.46 5.93
C LYS A 125 14.47 -11.58 5.82
N ASP A 126 14.25 -10.29 5.62
CA ASP A 126 15.34 -9.32 5.69
C ASP A 126 15.76 -9.01 7.14
N ILE A 127 16.72 -8.09 7.30
CA ILE A 127 17.27 -7.70 8.61
C ILE A 127 16.24 -7.11 9.58
N HIS A 128 15.08 -6.66 9.07
CA HIS A 128 13.99 -6.11 9.87
C HIS A 128 12.85 -7.12 10.10
N GLY A 129 13.00 -8.34 9.59
CA GLY A 129 11.97 -9.38 9.67
C GLY A 129 10.85 -9.19 8.64
N ARG A 130 11.08 -8.43 7.57
CA ARG A 130 10.10 -8.18 6.50
C ARG A 130 10.22 -9.22 5.40
N PHE A 131 9.16 -9.37 4.60
CA PHE A 131 9.21 -10.10 3.35
C PHE A 131 10.00 -9.28 2.30
N PRO A 132 11.17 -9.75 1.85
CA PRO A 132 11.99 -9.03 0.88
C PRO A 132 11.45 -9.21 -0.54
N PRO A 133 11.59 -8.21 -1.42
CA PRO A 133 11.05 -8.29 -2.78
C PRO A 133 11.60 -9.47 -3.59
N GLU A 134 12.86 -9.87 -3.37
CA GLU A 134 13.55 -10.95 -4.09
C GLU A 134 12.90 -12.34 -3.89
N GLU A 135 12.19 -12.53 -2.79
CA GLU A 135 11.44 -13.77 -2.52
C GLU A 135 10.09 -13.77 -3.26
N GLY A 136 9.65 -12.61 -3.77
CA GLY A 136 8.33 -12.45 -4.35
C GLY A 136 8.26 -12.71 -5.86
N LEU A 137 7.14 -13.30 -6.27
CA LEU A 137 6.89 -13.70 -7.67
C LEU A 137 7.03 -12.51 -8.64
N ALA A 138 6.54 -11.34 -8.23
CA ALA A 138 6.53 -10.11 -9.01
C ALA A 138 7.93 -9.58 -9.33
N PHE A 139 8.85 -9.67 -8.37
CA PHE A 139 10.23 -9.26 -8.56
C PHE A 139 10.96 -10.27 -9.46
N GLN A 140 10.85 -11.56 -9.15
CA GLN A 140 11.52 -12.65 -9.88
C GLN A 140 11.14 -12.69 -11.36
N ASN A 141 9.92 -12.23 -11.70
CA ASN A 141 9.41 -12.23 -13.08
C ASN A 141 9.30 -10.81 -13.67
N SER A 142 9.95 -9.81 -13.07
CA SER A 142 10.09 -8.44 -13.61
C SER A 142 8.76 -7.74 -13.92
N PHE A 143 7.76 -7.92 -13.07
CA PHE A 143 6.47 -7.18 -13.17
C PHE A 143 6.14 -6.35 -11.94
N LEU A 144 7.10 -6.17 -11.02
CA LEU A 144 6.91 -5.45 -9.76
C LEU A 144 6.43 -4.00 -9.95
N GLN A 145 6.89 -3.29 -10.99
CA GLN A 145 6.51 -1.90 -11.25
C GLN A 145 5.14 -1.74 -11.93
N LYS A 146 4.35 -2.81 -12.10
CA LYS A 146 3.02 -2.77 -12.73
C LYS A 146 1.93 -3.23 -11.76
N PRO A 147 0.78 -2.53 -11.67
CA PRO A 147 -0.36 -3.01 -10.89
C PRO A 147 -1.12 -4.07 -11.71
N VAL A 148 -0.52 -5.25 -11.92
CA VAL A 148 -1.02 -6.25 -12.88
C VAL A 148 -2.45 -6.72 -12.59
N VAL A 149 -2.88 -6.72 -11.32
CA VAL A 149 -4.27 -7.04 -10.95
C VAL A 149 -5.25 -6.01 -11.52
N ASN A 150 -4.90 -4.72 -11.47
CA ASN A 150 -5.69 -3.66 -12.08
C ASN A 150 -5.69 -3.76 -13.61
N ILE A 151 -4.54 -4.08 -14.22
CA ILE A 151 -4.42 -4.28 -15.67
C ILE A 151 -5.33 -5.43 -16.12
N TRP A 152 -5.28 -6.58 -15.44
CA TRP A 152 -6.14 -7.73 -15.75
C TRP A 152 -7.63 -7.38 -15.61
N ALA A 153 -8.01 -6.60 -14.60
CA ALA A 153 -9.39 -6.13 -14.46
C ALA A 153 -9.83 -5.25 -15.64
N GLN A 154 -8.98 -4.36 -16.14
CA GLN A 154 -9.29 -3.56 -17.34
C GLN A 154 -9.43 -4.44 -18.59
N LYS A 155 -8.56 -5.44 -18.79
CA LYS A 155 -8.70 -6.41 -19.89
C LYS A 155 -10.01 -7.20 -19.81
N ILE A 156 -10.42 -7.61 -18.60
CA ILE A 156 -11.73 -8.28 -18.38
C ILE A 156 -12.88 -7.34 -18.77
N LYS A 157 -12.80 -6.06 -18.38
CA LYS A 157 -13.78 -5.04 -18.79
C LYS A 157 -13.86 -4.91 -20.31
N GLU A 158 -12.73 -4.82 -21.00
CA GLU A 158 -12.67 -4.74 -22.48
C GLU A 158 -13.33 -5.96 -23.14
N ILE A 159 -13.05 -7.17 -22.64
CA ILE A 159 -13.68 -8.42 -23.10
C ILE A 159 -15.20 -8.35 -22.95
N ILE A 160 -15.69 -7.91 -21.77
CA ILE A 160 -17.13 -7.76 -21.51
C ILE A 160 -17.75 -6.75 -22.46
N GLN A 161 -17.14 -5.57 -22.64
CA GLN A 161 -17.66 -4.52 -23.51
C GLN A 161 -17.69 -4.92 -24.98
N LYS A 162 -16.72 -5.75 -25.43
CA LYS A 162 -16.70 -6.28 -26.80
C LYS A 162 -17.89 -7.18 -27.10
N LYS A 163 -18.32 -8.00 -26.13
CA LYS A 163 -19.45 -8.93 -26.28
C LYS A 163 -20.81 -8.32 -25.89
N HIS A 164 -20.79 -7.36 -24.98
CA HIS A 164 -21.96 -6.70 -24.41
C HIS A 164 -21.78 -5.17 -24.47
N SER A 165 -21.82 -4.60 -25.67
CA SER A 165 -21.55 -3.16 -25.91
C SER A 165 -22.52 -2.21 -25.21
N SER A 166 -23.72 -2.66 -24.88
CA SER A 166 -24.71 -1.90 -24.11
C SER A 166 -24.39 -1.85 -22.60
N PHE A 167 -23.52 -2.72 -22.10
CA PHE A 167 -23.14 -2.74 -20.69
C PHE A 167 -22.10 -1.66 -20.39
N GLN A 168 -22.47 -0.69 -19.55
CA GLN A 168 -21.62 0.43 -19.19
C GLN A 168 -20.96 0.19 -17.84
N PHE A 169 -19.64 0.39 -17.77
CA PHE A 169 -18.93 0.39 -16.50
C PHE A 169 -18.87 1.82 -15.95
N PRO A 170 -19.02 2.04 -14.63
CA PRO A 170 -18.74 3.34 -14.06
C PRO A 170 -17.30 3.77 -14.35
N VAL A 171 -17.11 5.07 -14.55
CA VAL A 171 -15.79 5.66 -14.81
C VAL A 171 -15.10 5.87 -13.47
N SER A 172 -13.87 5.36 -13.34
CA SER A 172 -12.96 5.73 -12.27
C SER A 172 -12.02 6.84 -12.74
N SER A 173 -11.59 7.68 -11.79
CA SER A 173 -10.57 8.70 -12.02
C SER A 173 -9.33 8.35 -11.21
N PHE A 174 -8.17 8.65 -11.78
CA PHE A 174 -6.92 8.65 -11.03
C PHE A 174 -7.03 9.48 -9.74
N GLN A 175 -6.38 9.01 -8.67
CA GLN A 175 -6.31 9.70 -7.38
C GLN A 175 -4.87 9.71 -6.87
N PHE A 176 -4.48 10.79 -6.20
CA PHE A 176 -3.19 10.92 -5.54
C PHE A 176 -3.38 11.17 -4.05
N ILE A 177 -2.80 10.30 -3.22
CA ILE A 177 -2.85 10.38 -1.76
C ILE A 177 -1.42 10.26 -1.24
N PRO A 178 -0.70 11.40 -1.07
CA PRO A 178 0.59 11.38 -0.41
C PRO A 178 0.40 11.08 1.07
N THR A 179 1.37 10.43 1.66
CA THR A 179 1.35 10.11 3.08
C THR A 179 2.68 10.47 3.71
N ILE A 180 2.64 11.04 4.90
CA ILE A 180 3.79 11.63 5.57
C ILE A 180 4.06 10.86 6.87
N ASP A 181 5.19 10.16 6.92
CA ASP A 181 5.70 9.49 8.11
C ASP A 181 6.48 10.50 8.94
N VAL A 182 6.03 10.67 10.19
CA VAL A 182 6.62 11.62 11.13
C VAL A 182 7.36 10.84 12.21
N ASP A 183 8.55 10.37 11.85
CA ASP A 183 9.48 9.72 12.77
C ASP A 183 9.97 10.71 13.82
N SER A 184 10.16 11.97 13.39
CA SER A 184 10.61 13.04 14.26
C SER A 184 10.15 14.41 13.74
N ALA A 185 9.16 15.00 14.41
CA ALA A 185 8.66 16.33 14.08
C ALA A 185 9.69 17.48 14.22
N PHE A 186 10.73 17.30 15.05
CA PHE A 186 11.75 18.33 15.29
C PHE A 186 13.14 17.70 15.24
N ALA A 187 14.10 18.37 14.62
CA ALA A 187 15.51 17.96 14.64
C ALA A 187 16.14 18.27 16.00
N TYR A 188 15.87 19.47 16.55
CA TYR A 188 16.53 19.98 17.75
C TYR A 188 15.57 20.29 18.89
N LYS A 189 14.41 20.90 18.59
CA LYS A 189 13.43 21.31 19.61
C LYS A 189 12.77 20.10 20.28
N GLU A 190 12.33 20.31 21.52
CA GLU A 190 11.51 19.34 22.28
C GLU A 190 12.17 17.96 22.52
N LYS A 191 13.48 17.80 22.28
CA LYS A 191 14.23 16.54 22.50
C LYS A 191 14.56 16.28 23.98
N GLY A 192 14.48 17.29 24.83
CA GLY A 192 14.86 17.24 26.24
C GLY A 192 16.36 17.46 26.48
N TRP A 193 16.72 17.99 27.65
CA TRP A 193 18.05 18.51 27.94
C TRP A 193 19.17 17.46 27.83
N VAL A 194 18.92 16.22 28.26
CA VAL A 194 19.93 15.13 28.20
C VAL A 194 20.33 14.84 26.75
N ARG A 195 19.33 14.72 25.86
CA ARG A 195 19.56 14.46 24.42
C ARG A 195 20.26 15.64 23.77
N THR A 196 19.86 16.87 24.10
CA THR A 196 20.51 18.08 23.60
C THR A 196 21.98 18.15 24.04
N ALA A 197 22.28 17.91 25.31
CA ALA A 197 23.65 17.93 25.83
C ALA A 197 24.53 16.84 25.18
N GLY A 198 24.02 15.61 25.08
CA GLY A 198 24.72 14.52 24.40
C GLY A 198 24.96 14.79 22.91
N ALA A 199 24.01 15.46 22.24
CA ALA A 199 24.18 15.88 20.86
C ALA A 199 25.26 16.99 20.73
N TYR A 200 25.36 17.93 21.67
CA TYR A 200 26.45 18.93 21.66
C TYR A 200 27.81 18.28 21.90
N ALA A 201 27.91 17.35 22.86
CA ALA A 201 29.14 16.61 23.09
C ALA A 201 29.58 15.84 21.84
N ARG A 202 28.66 15.17 21.15
CA ARG A 202 28.95 14.49 19.89
C ARG A 202 29.44 15.44 18.81
N SER A 203 28.71 16.52 18.54
CA SER A 203 29.10 17.49 17.50
C SER A 203 30.45 18.17 17.82
N LEU A 204 30.82 18.32 19.10
CA LEU A 204 32.15 18.81 19.51
C LEU A 204 33.24 17.78 19.23
N ILE A 205 33.01 16.49 19.52
CA ILE A 205 33.94 15.40 19.22
C ILE A 205 34.15 15.26 17.70
N GLU A 206 33.07 15.38 16.92
CA GLU A 206 33.09 15.34 15.46
C GLU A 206 33.55 16.66 14.81
N MET A 207 33.86 17.69 15.62
CA MET A 207 34.25 19.04 15.19
C MET A 207 33.25 19.70 14.21
N ASN A 208 31.97 19.34 14.30
CA ASN A 208 30.89 19.86 13.47
C ASN A 208 30.35 21.19 14.03
N LEU A 209 31.14 22.26 13.87
CA LEU A 209 30.79 23.60 14.34
C LEU A 209 29.53 24.16 13.67
N ALA A 210 29.24 23.76 12.43
CA ALA A 210 28.05 24.16 11.71
C ALA A 210 26.77 23.67 12.40
N GLU A 211 26.72 22.38 12.79
CA GLU A 211 25.60 21.80 13.51
C GLU A 211 25.42 22.43 14.90
N ILE A 212 26.52 22.70 15.63
CA ILE A 212 26.48 23.39 16.93
C ILE A 212 25.84 24.78 16.78
N SER A 213 26.25 25.54 15.77
CA SER A 213 25.72 26.86 15.48
C SER A 213 24.24 26.82 15.13
N GLU A 214 23.84 25.94 14.20
CA GLU A 214 22.44 25.77 13.80
C GLU A 214 21.56 25.36 14.98
N ARG A 215 21.95 24.32 15.71
CA ARG A 215 21.22 23.86 16.91
C ARG A 215 21.01 24.99 17.91
N THR A 216 22.05 25.79 18.15
CA THR A 216 21.98 26.92 19.10
C THR A 216 21.00 27.99 18.62
N LYS A 217 21.07 28.38 17.34
CA LYS A 217 20.13 29.35 16.75
C LYS A 217 18.68 28.85 16.81
N VAL A 218 18.44 27.58 16.51
CA VAL A 218 17.10 26.98 16.57
C VAL A 218 16.56 26.93 18.00
N LEU A 219 17.38 26.55 18.97
CA LEU A 219 16.98 26.49 20.38
C LEU A 219 16.74 27.88 20.99
N LEU A 220 17.47 28.91 20.53
CA LEU A 220 17.24 30.31 20.89
C LEU A 220 16.07 30.96 20.13
N GLY A 221 15.43 30.23 19.19
CA GLY A 221 14.32 30.76 18.39
C GLY A 221 14.73 31.75 17.30
N GLN A 222 16.02 31.84 16.99
CA GLN A 222 16.55 32.70 15.92
C GLN A 222 16.38 32.08 14.53
N GLN A 223 16.10 30.77 14.46
CA GLN A 223 15.83 30.03 13.24
C GLN A 223 14.70 29.00 13.47
N PRO A 224 13.90 28.67 12.44
CA PRO A 224 12.93 27.58 12.50
C PRO A 224 13.64 26.24 12.65
N ASP A 225 12.96 25.26 13.25
CA ASP A 225 13.51 23.90 13.32
C ASP A 225 13.39 23.24 11.93
N PRO A 226 14.45 22.64 11.39
CA PRO A 226 14.44 22.19 10.00
C PRO A 226 13.45 21.05 9.72
N PHE A 227 13.06 20.26 10.72
CA PHE A 227 12.08 19.17 10.52
C PHE A 227 10.63 19.64 10.70
N ASP A 228 10.43 20.88 11.15
CA ASP A 228 9.12 21.49 11.31
C ASP A 228 8.61 22.01 9.95
N THR A 229 8.25 21.07 9.06
CA THR A 229 7.89 21.33 7.66
C THR A 229 6.37 21.34 7.42
N PHE A 230 5.57 21.31 8.48
CA PHE A 230 4.13 21.07 8.42
C PHE A 230 3.33 22.22 7.82
N ASP A 231 3.65 23.47 8.16
CA ASP A 231 2.95 24.62 7.55
C ASP A 231 3.21 24.68 6.04
N TYR A 232 4.44 24.38 5.60
CA TYR A 232 4.77 24.26 4.18
C TYR A 232 3.94 23.17 3.48
N LEU A 233 3.77 22.01 4.13
CA LEU A 233 2.96 20.92 3.59
C LEU A 233 1.46 21.29 3.52
N ILE A 234 0.95 22.02 4.51
CA ILE A 234 -0.42 22.52 4.54
C ILE A 234 -0.64 23.54 3.40
N ASP A 235 0.28 24.48 3.20
CA ASP A 235 0.22 25.43 2.08
C ASP A 235 0.18 24.71 0.72
N LEU A 236 1.00 23.66 0.56
CA LEU A 236 1.03 22.87 -0.67
C LEU A 236 -0.26 22.07 -0.86
N GLN A 237 -0.81 21.52 0.22
CA GLN A 237 -2.10 20.83 0.24
C GLN A 237 -3.21 21.76 -0.25
N GLU A 238 -3.26 23.01 0.24
CA GLU A 238 -4.26 23.99 -0.19
C GLU A 238 -4.08 24.38 -1.66
N LYS A 239 -2.84 24.60 -2.09
CA LYS A 239 -2.49 24.97 -3.47
C LYS A 239 -2.93 23.92 -4.50
N TYR A 240 -2.61 22.65 -4.25
CA TYR A 240 -2.85 21.55 -5.22
C TYR A 240 -4.07 20.68 -4.87
N ARG A 241 -4.76 20.97 -3.77
CA ARG A 241 -6.01 20.31 -3.34
C ARG A 241 -5.93 18.80 -3.16
N PHE A 242 -4.75 18.25 -2.85
CA PHE A 242 -4.62 16.86 -2.42
C PHE A 242 -5.02 16.73 -0.93
N LYS A 243 -5.16 15.49 -0.44
CA LYS A 243 -5.50 15.20 0.97
C LYS A 243 -4.50 14.20 1.53
N PRO A 244 -3.45 14.65 2.23
CA PRO A 244 -2.44 13.77 2.78
C PRO A 244 -2.94 13.04 4.04
N ILE A 245 -2.20 12.01 4.41
CA ILE A 245 -2.38 11.30 5.69
C ILE A 245 -1.05 11.34 6.44
N TYR A 246 -1.06 11.77 7.69
CA TYR A 246 0.14 11.84 8.53
C TYR A 246 0.18 10.69 9.52
N PHE A 247 1.28 9.97 9.60
CA PHE A 247 1.51 8.90 10.56
C PHE A 247 2.53 9.35 11.60
N PHE A 248 2.08 9.54 12.84
CA PHE A 248 2.96 10.04 13.91
C PHE A 248 3.53 8.92 14.77
N LEU A 249 4.85 8.94 14.95
CA LEU A 249 5.55 8.05 15.87
C LEU A 249 5.46 8.60 17.31
N VAL A 250 4.59 8.00 18.13
CA VAL A 250 4.37 8.36 19.55
C VAL A 250 4.91 7.29 20.52
N ALA A 251 5.99 6.65 20.11
CA ALA A 251 6.68 5.58 20.83
C ALA A 251 7.39 6.06 22.10
N ASP A 252 7.82 5.10 22.91
CA ASP A 252 8.89 5.30 23.89
C ASP A 252 10.24 5.35 23.17
N TYR A 253 11.14 6.19 23.65
CA TYR A 253 12.47 6.35 23.07
C TYR A 253 13.26 5.02 23.13
N GLY A 254 13.86 4.63 22.01
CA GLY A 254 14.62 3.40 21.87
C GLY A 254 15.68 3.45 20.79
N LEU A 255 16.27 2.29 20.48
CA LEU A 255 17.33 2.16 19.48
C LEU A 255 16.84 2.59 18.08
N ASN A 256 15.66 2.10 17.69
CA ASN A 256 15.06 2.35 16.38
C ASN A 256 14.07 3.52 16.39
N ASP A 257 13.48 3.85 17.55
CA ASP A 257 12.45 4.88 17.68
C ASP A 257 13.01 6.12 18.40
N LYS A 258 13.40 7.15 17.63
CA LYS A 258 14.08 8.36 18.14
C LYS A 258 13.19 9.61 18.13
N ASN A 259 11.88 9.39 18.17
CA ASN A 259 10.84 10.41 18.10
C ASN A 259 10.94 11.49 19.19
N VAL A 260 10.14 12.54 19.00
CA VAL A 260 9.91 13.57 20.02
C VAL A 260 9.11 12.94 21.16
N PRO A 261 9.46 13.17 22.45
CA PRO A 261 8.71 12.60 23.57
C PRO A 261 7.22 12.94 23.48
N HIS A 262 6.35 11.92 23.59
CA HIS A 262 4.89 12.06 23.57
C HIS A 262 4.33 12.97 24.68
N THR A 263 5.14 13.25 25.72
CA THR A 263 4.81 14.17 26.80
C THR A 263 5.01 15.64 26.44
N SER A 264 5.71 15.96 25.34
CA SER A 264 5.90 17.33 24.88
C SER A 264 4.56 17.99 24.54
N LYS A 265 4.29 19.14 25.17
CA LYS A 265 3.08 19.93 24.91
C LYS A 265 3.09 20.49 23.48
N LYS A 266 4.23 20.93 22.97
CA LYS A 266 4.34 21.46 21.60
C LYS A 266 4.14 20.37 20.56
N PHE A 267 4.71 19.18 20.77
CA PHE A 267 4.49 18.06 19.86
C PHE A 267 3.02 17.65 19.80
N ARG A 268 2.33 17.55 20.95
CA ARG A 268 0.88 17.30 20.96
C ARG A 268 0.09 18.43 20.28
N SER A 269 0.49 19.68 20.47
CA SER A 269 -0.14 20.83 19.80
C SER A 269 0.04 20.76 18.29
N LEU A 270 1.22 20.35 17.82
CA LEU A 270 1.50 20.15 16.41
C LEU A 270 0.65 19.03 15.82
N ILE A 271 0.54 17.89 16.50
CA ILE A 271 -0.34 16.79 16.06
C ILE A 271 -1.79 17.28 15.93
N LYS A 272 -2.28 18.09 16.88
CA LYS A 272 -3.61 18.71 16.81
C LYS A 272 -3.75 19.63 15.59
N HIS A 273 -2.80 20.55 15.41
CA HIS A 273 -2.77 21.47 14.28
C HIS A 273 -2.83 20.71 12.95
N VAL A 274 -1.97 19.71 12.74
CA VAL A 274 -2.02 18.87 11.53
C VAL A 274 -3.37 18.15 11.39
N GLY A 275 -3.93 17.65 12.50
CA GLY A 275 -5.23 16.98 12.55
C GLY A 275 -6.45 17.89 12.31
N ASP A 276 -6.27 19.20 12.18
CA ASP A 276 -7.29 20.15 11.74
C ASP A 276 -7.37 20.26 10.21
N TYR A 277 -6.28 19.92 9.50
CA TYR A 277 -6.16 20.03 8.03
C TYR A 277 -6.11 18.67 7.30
N ALA A 278 -5.71 17.60 7.98
CA ALA A 278 -5.47 16.30 7.38
C ALA A 278 -5.85 15.13 8.30
N ASP A 279 -5.93 13.94 7.71
CA ASP A 279 -6.11 12.70 8.46
C ASP A 279 -4.82 12.34 9.20
N VAL A 280 -4.96 11.83 10.42
CA VAL A 280 -3.84 11.38 11.25
C VAL A 280 -4.01 9.91 11.62
N GLY A 281 -2.96 9.12 11.39
CA GLY A 281 -2.84 7.72 11.78
C GLY A 281 -1.70 7.49 12.77
N THR A 282 -1.70 6.31 13.38
CA THR A 282 -0.59 5.86 14.22
C THR A 282 0.58 5.40 13.34
N HIS A 283 1.82 5.72 13.73
CA HIS A 283 3.03 5.09 13.21
C HIS A 283 3.60 4.15 14.27
N PRO A 284 3.11 2.89 14.41
CA PRO A 284 3.51 2.04 15.52
C PRO A 284 5.01 1.76 15.51
N SER A 285 5.60 1.75 16.70
CA SER A 285 7.05 1.62 16.88
C SER A 285 7.60 0.31 16.34
N TYR A 286 8.91 0.26 16.10
CA TYR A 286 9.58 -0.96 15.67
C TYR A 286 9.32 -2.14 16.62
N GLY A 287 9.27 -1.86 17.92
CA GLY A 287 9.03 -2.85 18.97
C GLY A 287 7.57 -3.25 19.17
N SER A 288 6.61 -2.53 18.56
CA SER A 288 5.17 -2.81 18.71
C SER A 288 4.77 -4.16 18.08
N ASN A 289 5.43 -4.55 16.99
CA ASN A 289 5.23 -5.83 16.31
C ASN A 289 5.55 -7.07 17.19
N GLU A 290 6.42 -6.91 18.19
CA GLU A 290 6.80 -7.99 19.12
C GLU A 290 6.06 -7.91 20.45
N LYS A 291 5.55 -6.72 20.81
CA LYS A 291 4.92 -6.45 22.09
C LYS A 291 3.55 -5.78 21.87
N PRO A 292 2.47 -6.56 21.77
CA PRO A 292 1.12 -6.03 21.49
C PRO A 292 0.67 -4.93 22.46
N THR A 293 1.13 -4.95 23.71
CA THR A 293 0.83 -3.91 24.71
C THR A 293 1.37 -2.53 24.33
N LYS A 294 2.46 -2.46 23.55
CA LYS A 294 3.01 -1.19 23.04
C LYS A 294 2.09 -0.56 22.00
N LEU A 295 1.60 -1.36 21.04
CA LEU A 295 0.67 -0.87 20.01
C LEU A 295 -0.54 -0.18 20.64
N LYS A 296 -1.19 -0.85 21.60
CA LYS A 296 -2.33 -0.30 22.35
C LYS A 296 -1.99 1.01 23.06
N THR A 297 -0.80 1.09 23.66
CA THR A 297 -0.33 2.27 24.37
C THR A 297 -0.09 3.44 23.42
N GLU A 298 0.55 3.19 22.28
CA GLU A 298 0.87 4.19 21.25
C GLU A 298 -0.41 4.75 20.61
N ILE A 299 -1.37 3.88 20.26
CA ILE A 299 -2.70 4.27 19.78
C ILE A 299 -3.41 5.15 20.83
N SER A 300 -3.38 4.76 22.11
CA SER A 300 -3.99 5.55 23.19
C SER A 300 -3.35 6.93 23.35
N ARG A 301 -2.02 7.03 23.23
CA ARG A 301 -1.31 8.32 23.28
C ARG A 301 -1.76 9.25 22.17
N LEU A 302 -1.88 8.75 20.94
CA LEU A 302 -2.32 9.54 19.81
C LEU A 302 -3.80 9.93 19.92
N ARG A 303 -4.68 9.00 20.31
CA ARG A 303 -6.09 9.26 20.63
C ARG A 303 -6.23 10.38 21.65
N ASN A 304 -5.44 10.35 22.73
CA ASN A 304 -5.46 11.37 23.77
C ASN A 304 -4.90 12.72 23.28
N ALA A 305 -3.94 12.71 22.37
CA ALA A 305 -3.42 13.93 21.77
C ALA A 305 -4.45 14.59 20.84
N LEU A 306 -5.25 13.83 20.09
CA LEU A 306 -6.21 14.36 19.12
C LEU A 306 -7.64 14.51 19.65
N HIS A 307 -7.99 13.82 20.73
CA HIS A 307 -9.37 13.63 21.19
C HIS A 307 -10.28 13.04 20.09
N LYS A 308 -9.73 12.15 19.25
CA LYS A 308 -10.40 11.44 18.16
C LYS A 308 -9.94 9.99 18.15
N ASP A 309 -10.80 9.08 17.69
CA ASP A 309 -10.40 7.70 17.45
C ASP A 309 -9.37 7.61 16.34
N ILE A 310 -8.46 6.65 16.49
CA ILE A 310 -7.38 6.37 15.53
C ILE A 310 -7.72 5.07 14.84
N THR A 311 -7.94 5.13 13.53
CA THR A 311 -8.36 3.99 12.70
C THR A 311 -7.38 3.66 11.58
N LYS A 312 -6.35 4.50 11.38
CA LYS A 312 -5.33 4.36 10.34
C LYS A 312 -3.98 4.01 10.95
N SER A 313 -3.24 3.12 10.31
CA SER A 313 -1.90 2.70 10.73
C SER A 313 -0.90 2.65 9.56
N ARG A 314 0.36 2.93 9.88
CA ARG A 314 1.52 2.51 9.08
C ARG A 314 2.63 2.04 9.99
N GLN A 315 3.17 0.84 9.78
CA GLN A 315 4.25 0.32 10.62
C GLN A 315 5.57 1.05 10.36
N HIS A 316 6.25 1.48 11.43
CA HIS A 316 7.61 1.97 11.34
C HIS A 316 8.54 0.89 10.75
N PHE A 317 9.48 1.30 9.89
CA PHE A 317 10.31 0.42 9.05
C PHE A 317 9.53 -0.47 8.06
N LEU A 318 8.22 -0.26 7.89
CA LEU A 318 7.35 -1.14 7.11
C LEU A 318 7.38 -2.60 7.60
N LYS A 319 7.57 -2.78 8.92
CA LYS A 319 7.64 -4.10 9.54
C LYS A 319 6.26 -4.75 9.56
N LEU A 320 5.96 -5.50 8.49
CA LEU A 320 4.70 -6.20 8.28
C LEU A 320 4.94 -7.71 8.29
N ASN A 321 4.37 -8.41 9.29
CA ASN A 321 4.37 -9.87 9.38
C ASN A 321 2.94 -10.39 9.19
N MET A 322 2.74 -11.14 8.11
CA MET A 322 1.44 -11.76 7.81
C MET A 322 1.25 -13.06 8.59
N PRO A 323 0.06 -13.32 9.17
CA PRO A 323 -1.08 -12.41 9.36
C PRO A 323 -1.03 -11.60 10.67
N GLN A 324 -0.01 -11.79 11.52
CA GLN A 324 -0.03 -11.35 12.92
C GLN A 324 -0.15 -9.84 13.07
N THR A 325 0.59 -9.05 12.29
CA THR A 325 0.54 -7.58 12.37
C THR A 325 -0.87 -7.08 12.08
N TYR A 326 -1.53 -7.59 11.04
CA TYR A 326 -2.90 -7.17 10.68
C TYR A 326 -3.96 -7.61 11.68
N ARG A 327 -3.82 -8.80 12.28
CA ARG A 327 -4.69 -9.22 13.38
C ARG A 327 -4.54 -8.29 14.58
N GLN A 328 -3.32 -7.92 14.96
CA GLN A 328 -3.07 -6.98 16.06
C GLN A 328 -3.66 -5.59 15.79
N LEU A 329 -3.62 -5.12 14.54
CA LEU A 329 -4.26 -3.87 14.14
C LEU A 329 -5.79 -3.95 14.33
N LEU A 330 -6.43 -5.02 13.84
CA LEU A 330 -7.86 -5.26 14.01
C LEU A 330 -8.28 -5.33 15.48
N GLU A 331 -7.50 -5.99 16.33
CA GLU A 331 -7.73 -6.08 17.78
C GLU A 331 -7.66 -4.73 18.50
N ASN A 332 -7.07 -3.70 17.87
CA ASN A 332 -6.95 -2.35 18.41
C ASN A 332 -7.80 -1.33 17.60
N ASP A 333 -8.86 -1.80 16.94
CA ASP A 333 -9.84 -0.99 16.20
C ASP A 333 -9.26 -0.20 15.02
N ILE A 334 -8.08 -0.62 14.51
CA ILE A 334 -7.54 -0.09 13.26
C ILE A 334 -8.27 -0.77 12.09
N THR A 335 -8.80 0.05 11.19
CA THR A 335 -9.58 -0.39 10.03
C THR A 335 -8.86 -0.15 8.71
N GLU A 336 -7.80 0.66 8.69
CA GLU A 336 -7.02 0.97 7.49
C GLU A 336 -5.52 0.86 7.77
N ASP A 337 -4.81 0.11 6.94
CA ASP A 337 -3.35 0.00 6.97
C ASP A 337 -2.71 0.47 5.66
N TYR A 338 -1.61 1.20 5.79
CA TYR A 338 -0.87 1.79 4.68
C TYR A 338 0.58 1.29 4.61
N THR A 339 0.84 0.09 5.11
CA THR A 339 2.17 -0.51 5.24
C THR A 339 2.56 -1.36 4.02
N MET A 340 1.58 -1.84 3.24
CA MET A 340 1.80 -2.77 2.13
C MET A 340 2.56 -2.15 0.96
N GLY A 341 3.89 -2.25 1.02
CA GLY A 341 4.84 -1.91 -0.05
C GLY A 341 6.24 -2.43 0.31
N TYR A 342 7.22 -2.10 -0.52
CA TYR A 342 8.62 -2.48 -0.30
C TYR A 342 9.45 -1.28 0.13
N ALA A 343 10.39 -1.50 1.05
CA ALA A 343 11.34 -0.46 1.45
C ALA A 343 12.45 -0.29 0.41
N SER A 344 12.92 -1.39 -0.18
CA SER A 344 14.10 -1.43 -1.06
C SER A 344 13.78 -1.32 -2.55
N GLU A 345 12.52 -1.41 -2.95
CA GLU A 345 12.09 -1.38 -4.35
C GLU A 345 10.87 -0.50 -4.55
N LEU A 346 10.83 0.20 -5.69
CA LEU A 346 9.62 0.87 -6.16
C LEU A 346 8.70 -0.16 -6.84
N GLY A 347 7.38 0.02 -6.68
CA GLY A 347 6.37 -0.84 -7.29
C GLY A 347 5.41 -1.46 -6.28
N PHE A 348 4.68 -2.48 -6.71
CA PHE A 348 3.48 -2.95 -6.03
C PHE A 348 3.71 -4.29 -5.34
N ARG A 349 3.89 -4.28 -4.02
CA ARG A 349 4.06 -5.52 -3.23
C ARG A 349 2.91 -6.50 -3.41
N ALA A 350 1.67 -6.02 -3.40
CA ALA A 350 0.47 -6.83 -3.68
C ALA A 350 0.04 -6.81 -5.17
N SER A 351 0.87 -6.27 -6.06
CA SER A 351 0.60 -6.15 -7.50
C SER A 351 -0.72 -5.45 -7.87
N ILE A 352 -1.18 -4.55 -6.99
CA ILE A 352 -2.45 -3.82 -7.08
C ILE A 352 -2.25 -2.40 -6.53
N CYS A 353 -2.95 -1.41 -7.11
CA CYS A 353 -2.98 -0.02 -6.62
C CYS A 353 -4.35 0.40 -6.05
N THR A 354 -5.37 -0.46 -6.19
CA THR A 354 -6.69 -0.28 -5.57
C THR A 354 -6.67 -0.80 -4.14
N PRO A 355 -7.22 -0.05 -3.15
CA PRO A 355 -7.38 -0.56 -1.80
C PRO A 355 -8.22 -1.85 -1.75
N PHE A 356 -7.83 -2.80 -0.91
CA PHE A 356 -8.47 -4.10 -0.81
C PHE A 356 -8.55 -4.56 0.64
N ASN A 357 -9.53 -5.39 0.98
CA ASN A 357 -9.66 -5.90 2.33
C ASN A 357 -8.64 -7.03 2.56
N PHE A 358 -8.00 -7.05 3.73
CA PHE A 358 -7.12 -8.13 4.12
C PHE A 358 -7.92 -9.46 4.17
N TYR A 359 -7.52 -10.43 3.36
CA TYR A 359 -7.99 -11.80 3.43
C TYR A 359 -7.04 -12.63 4.31
N ASP A 360 -7.55 -13.10 5.44
CA ASP A 360 -6.82 -13.95 6.36
C ASP A 360 -6.86 -15.40 5.84
N LEU A 361 -5.73 -15.89 5.33
CA LEU A 361 -5.66 -17.23 4.72
C LEU A 361 -5.82 -18.36 5.73
N ASP A 362 -5.36 -18.19 6.97
CA ASP A 362 -5.54 -19.24 8.00
C ASP A 362 -7.01 -19.39 8.38
N LEU A 363 -7.72 -18.25 8.46
CA LEU A 363 -9.15 -18.23 8.79
C LEU A 363 -10.06 -18.45 7.58
N GLU A 364 -9.50 -18.46 6.36
CA GLU A 364 -10.23 -18.46 5.10
C GLU A 364 -11.34 -17.40 5.05
N ALA A 365 -11.02 -16.18 5.47
CA ALA A 365 -12.02 -15.13 5.63
C ALA A 365 -11.50 -13.74 5.22
N GLU A 366 -12.37 -12.98 4.55
CA GLU A 366 -12.19 -11.54 4.37
C GLU A 366 -12.41 -10.82 5.71
N THR A 367 -11.48 -9.94 6.08
CA THR A 367 -11.57 -9.13 7.30
C THR A 367 -12.05 -7.71 6.98
N LYS A 368 -12.24 -6.89 8.03
CA LYS A 368 -12.61 -5.48 7.88
C LYS A 368 -11.42 -4.53 7.70
N LEU A 369 -10.18 -5.04 7.79
CA LEU A 369 -8.99 -4.21 7.63
C LEU A 369 -8.76 -3.94 6.15
N LYS A 370 -8.83 -2.68 5.74
CA LYS A 370 -8.54 -2.25 4.37
C LYS A 370 -7.07 -1.92 4.23
N VAL A 371 -6.42 -2.52 3.25
CA VAL A 371 -5.02 -2.31 2.90
C VAL A 371 -4.95 -1.30 1.77
N HIS A 372 -4.16 -0.24 1.97
CA HIS A 372 -3.88 0.82 1.02
C HIS A 372 -2.42 0.71 0.57
N PRO A 373 -2.14 -0.03 -0.52
CA PRO A 373 -0.77 -0.32 -0.92
C PRO A 373 -0.08 0.92 -1.48
N PHE A 374 1.11 1.23 -0.97
CA PHE A 374 1.96 2.28 -1.53
C PHE A 374 2.95 1.67 -2.53
N CYS A 375 3.38 2.48 -3.50
CA CYS A 375 4.33 2.02 -4.52
C CYS A 375 5.56 2.91 -4.68
N LEU A 376 5.57 4.09 -4.06
CA LEU A 376 6.69 5.02 -4.08
C LEU A 376 7.05 5.45 -2.67
N MET A 377 8.35 5.49 -2.39
CA MET A 377 8.92 6.08 -1.19
C MET A 377 10.26 6.71 -1.56
N GLU A 378 10.48 7.95 -1.14
CA GLU A 378 11.71 8.70 -1.32
C GLU A 378 12.91 8.05 -0.61
N ALA A 379 12.68 7.47 0.57
CA ALA A 379 13.68 6.72 1.32
C ALA A 379 14.18 5.48 0.54
N THR A 380 13.35 4.88 -0.33
CA THR A 380 13.79 3.81 -1.24
C THR A 380 14.89 4.29 -2.16
N LEU A 381 14.66 5.42 -2.83
CA LEU A 381 15.63 5.97 -3.77
C LEU A 381 16.91 6.44 -3.06
N LYS A 382 16.77 7.15 -1.94
CA LYS A 382 17.91 7.67 -1.19
C LYS A 382 18.77 6.57 -0.57
N TYR A 383 18.16 5.68 0.23
CA TYR A 383 18.90 4.76 1.11
C TYR A 383 19.16 3.39 0.52
N TYR A 384 18.33 2.94 -0.43
CA TYR A 384 18.49 1.61 -1.04
C TYR A 384 19.04 1.68 -2.47
N LYS A 385 18.63 2.68 -3.25
CA LYS A 385 19.12 2.86 -4.63
C LYS A 385 20.28 3.85 -4.77
N ASN A 386 20.55 4.65 -3.74
CA ASN A 386 21.53 5.74 -3.77
C ASN A 386 21.31 6.73 -4.92
N THR A 387 20.05 6.93 -5.31
CA THR A 387 19.66 7.83 -6.40
C THR A 387 19.66 9.28 -5.93
N PRO A 388 20.34 10.20 -6.63
CA PRO A 388 20.27 11.63 -6.33
C PRO A 388 18.86 12.20 -6.56
N PRO A 389 18.46 13.27 -5.84
CA PRO A 389 17.16 13.92 -6.02
C PRO A 389 16.89 14.31 -7.48
N ALA A 390 17.88 14.88 -8.18
CA ALA A 390 17.75 15.34 -9.56
C ALA A 390 17.41 14.21 -10.57
N GLU A 391 17.68 12.95 -10.24
CA GLU A 391 17.38 11.80 -11.09
C GLU A 391 16.09 11.07 -10.65
N SER A 392 15.53 11.42 -9.49
CA SER A 392 14.45 10.67 -8.85
C SER A 392 13.17 10.61 -9.69
N MET A 393 12.85 11.69 -10.41
CA MET A 393 11.68 11.72 -11.28
C MET A 393 11.74 10.72 -12.44
N GLN A 394 12.92 10.32 -12.90
CA GLN A 394 13.08 9.29 -13.94
C GLN A 394 12.63 7.92 -13.44
N HIS A 395 12.76 7.66 -12.14
CA HIS A 395 12.32 6.43 -11.50
C HIS A 395 10.84 6.47 -11.09
N PHE A 396 10.35 7.63 -10.65
CA PHE A 396 8.97 7.77 -10.18
C PHE A 396 7.95 7.82 -11.32
N LYS A 397 8.22 8.56 -12.40
CA LYS A 397 7.25 8.76 -13.51
C LYS A 397 6.70 7.44 -14.08
N PRO A 398 7.52 6.43 -14.41
CA PRO A 398 7.00 5.16 -14.96
C PRO A 398 6.00 4.46 -14.03
N VAL A 399 6.22 4.49 -12.72
CA VAL A 399 5.31 3.87 -11.74
C VAL A 399 4.03 4.71 -11.58
N ILE A 400 4.15 6.04 -11.58
CA ILE A 400 2.98 6.95 -11.57
C ILE A 400 2.11 6.72 -12.81
N ASP A 401 2.72 6.64 -13.99
CA ASP A 401 2.02 6.44 -15.26
C ASP A 401 1.32 5.07 -15.30
N ALA A 402 1.91 4.04 -14.71
CA ALA A 402 1.28 2.74 -14.55
C ALA A 402 -0.01 2.81 -13.71
N VAL A 403 -0.06 3.66 -12.67
CA VAL A 403 -1.28 3.90 -11.89
C VAL A 403 -2.30 4.73 -12.68
N LYS A 404 -1.86 5.79 -13.37
CA LYS A 404 -2.71 6.63 -14.23
C LYS A 404 -3.40 5.81 -15.32
N THR A 405 -2.67 4.90 -15.97
CA THR A 405 -3.17 4.03 -17.06
C THR A 405 -4.39 3.19 -16.63
N VAL A 406 -4.44 2.78 -15.36
CA VAL A 406 -5.56 2.00 -14.81
C VAL A 406 -6.58 2.84 -14.04
N ASN A 407 -6.45 4.18 -14.05
CA ASN A 407 -7.23 5.12 -13.24
C ASN A 407 -7.32 4.69 -11.76
N GLY A 408 -6.17 4.27 -11.21
CA GLY A 408 -6.04 3.79 -9.83
C GLY A 408 -5.70 4.90 -8.83
N THR A 409 -5.40 4.50 -7.60
CA THR A 409 -4.94 5.42 -6.55
C THR A 409 -3.44 5.29 -6.35
N LEU A 410 -2.73 6.42 -6.44
CA LEU A 410 -1.31 6.53 -6.17
C LEU A 410 -1.11 6.89 -4.70
N TYR A 411 -0.64 5.93 -3.91
CA TYR A 411 -0.16 6.16 -2.54
C TYR A 411 1.36 6.28 -2.55
N THR A 412 1.87 7.38 -1.98
CA THR A 412 3.31 7.64 -1.85
C THR A 412 3.66 7.88 -0.39
N VAL A 413 4.85 7.45 0.02
CA VAL A 413 5.39 7.67 1.37
C VAL A 413 6.47 8.75 1.27
N TRP A 414 6.41 9.69 2.22
CA TRP A 414 7.38 10.74 2.43
C TRP A 414 7.64 10.90 3.92
N HIS A 415 8.81 11.37 4.31
CA HIS A 415 9.12 11.73 5.69
C HIS A 415 9.34 13.24 5.77
N ASN A 416 8.85 13.86 6.84
CA ASN A 416 8.84 15.32 6.96
C ASN A 416 10.26 15.93 6.89
N GLU A 417 11.28 15.20 7.36
CA GLU A 417 12.68 15.60 7.30
C GLU A 417 13.26 15.66 5.89
N PHE A 418 12.75 14.87 4.93
CA PHE A 418 13.19 14.96 3.54
C PHE A 418 12.84 16.31 2.92
N LEU A 419 11.84 16.99 3.46
CA LEU A 419 11.39 18.30 2.98
C LEU A 419 12.15 19.46 3.66
N SER A 420 13.13 19.17 4.52
CA SER A 420 13.88 20.16 5.30
C SER A 420 14.90 20.95 4.49
N GLU A 421 15.32 20.43 3.32
CA GLU A 421 16.44 20.96 2.52
C GLU A 421 17.78 21.03 3.29
N LYS A 422 17.94 20.23 4.35
CA LYS A 422 19.15 20.19 5.17
C LYS A 422 20.00 18.96 4.92
N ASN A 423 21.32 19.16 4.94
CA ASN A 423 22.32 18.10 4.88
C ASN A 423 22.04 17.12 3.73
N GLU A 424 21.80 15.86 4.08
CA GLU A 424 21.55 14.77 3.15
C GLU A 424 20.16 14.80 2.49
N PHE A 425 19.27 15.69 2.95
CA PHE A 425 17.89 15.85 2.45
C PHE A 425 17.75 16.99 1.41
N LYS A 426 18.84 17.69 1.08
CA LYS A 426 18.82 18.76 0.08
C LYS A 426 18.33 18.24 -1.28
N GLY A 427 17.41 18.97 -1.91
CA GLY A 427 16.83 18.68 -3.22
C GLY A 427 15.55 17.83 -3.20
N TRP A 428 15.27 17.13 -2.10
CA TRP A 428 14.08 16.25 -2.02
C TRP A 428 12.77 17.03 -1.93
N LYS A 429 12.79 18.27 -1.43
CA LYS A 429 11.61 19.14 -1.47
C LYS A 429 11.16 19.41 -2.91
N SER A 430 12.11 19.69 -3.82
CA SER A 430 11.82 19.88 -5.25
C SER A 430 11.20 18.62 -5.86
N VAL A 431 11.73 17.44 -5.52
CA VAL A 431 11.19 16.16 -6.03
C VAL A 431 9.73 15.96 -5.58
N PHE A 432 9.40 16.33 -4.33
CA PHE A 432 8.03 16.28 -3.85
C PHE A 432 7.11 17.22 -4.63
N GLU A 433 7.52 18.48 -4.80
CA GLU A 433 6.78 19.48 -5.58
C GLU A 433 6.59 19.01 -7.04
N GLU A 434 7.62 18.46 -7.67
CA GLU A 434 7.55 17.92 -9.03
C GLU A 434 6.58 16.73 -9.17
N ILE A 435 6.50 15.85 -8.17
CA ILE A 435 5.48 14.78 -8.16
C ILE A 435 4.09 15.39 -8.06
N VAL A 436 3.89 16.31 -7.10
CA VAL A 436 2.60 16.96 -6.87
C VAL A 436 2.13 17.67 -8.15
N GLU A 437 3.02 18.40 -8.83
CA GLU A 437 2.74 19.06 -10.11
C GLU A 437 2.46 18.07 -11.24
N TYR A 438 3.20 16.96 -11.29
CA TYR A 438 3.02 15.96 -12.34
C TYR A 438 1.69 15.19 -12.23
N VAL A 439 1.14 15.07 -11.03
CA VAL A 439 -0.09 14.30 -10.75
C VAL A 439 -1.34 15.16 -10.58
N SER A 440 -1.17 16.47 -10.40
CA SER A 440 -2.25 17.46 -10.44
C SER A 440 -2.71 17.72 -11.87
#